data_AF-A0A3G9J8T3-F1
#
_entry.id   AF-A0A3G9J8T3-F1
#
_cell.length_a   1.000
_cell.length_b   1.000
_cell.length_c   1.000
_cell.angle_alpha   90.00
_cell.angle_beta   90.00
_cell.angle_gamma   90.00
#
_symmetry.space_group_name_H-M   'P 1'
#
loop_
_entity.id
_entity.type
_entity.pdbx_description
1 polymer ?
#
loop_
_entity_poly.entity_id
_entity_poly.type
_entity_poly.pdbx_seq_one_letter_code
_entity_poly.pdbx_strand_id
1 'polypeptide(L)'
;MSVYSKRIRIIIVGVVLTICVVGGTMAFQSDAKSTINQSLTNSLNYPENERGQTFGSAEATSVEMLPDLIHGGSVNGIKGYLLKKDYLGEPGGVPLYDVDGVNIIGSLYISPKNMNYPKNKNGQTYGSAADATSPETEPDLIQAEGVDGTVGYVLKKDLDGEQPKTPEEAIAIQNSRPPGGYDYPLYDVDGKTVIGVFHIGGN
;
A
#
# COMPACT_ATOMS: atom_id res chain seq x y z
N MET A 1 60.64 -25.62 -25.08
CA MET A 1 59.52 -24.66 -25.20
C MET A 1 60.02 -23.33 -24.63
N SER A 2 60.20 -22.32 -25.49
CA SER A 2 61.01 -21.13 -25.23
C SER A 2 60.37 -20.17 -24.24
N VAL A 3 61.14 -19.78 -23.22
CA VAL A 3 60.93 -18.58 -22.41
C VAL A 3 61.24 -17.36 -23.29
N TYR A 4 60.37 -16.35 -23.31
CA TYR A 4 60.72 -15.04 -23.86
C TYR A 4 60.15 -13.94 -22.97
N SER A 5 61.05 -13.29 -22.24
CA SER A 5 60.81 -12.01 -21.60
C SER A 5 61.33 -10.92 -22.52
N LYS A 6 60.54 -9.88 -22.79
CA LYS A 6 61.03 -8.64 -23.40
C LYS A 6 60.52 -7.46 -22.60
N ARG A 7 61.48 -6.80 -21.96
CA ARG A 7 61.36 -5.51 -21.30
C ARG A 7 61.40 -4.44 -22.39
N ILE A 8 60.42 -3.54 -22.46
CA ILE A 8 60.50 -2.32 -23.27
C ILE A 8 60.37 -1.13 -22.32
N ARG A 9 61.41 -0.29 -22.34
CA ARG A 9 61.52 0.96 -21.59
C ARG A 9 61.03 2.13 -22.46
N ILE A 10 60.08 2.88 -21.92
CA ILE A 10 59.87 4.35 -21.93
C ILE A 10 60.33 5.14 -23.17
N ILE A 11 59.38 5.86 -23.80
CA ILE A 11 59.59 7.25 -24.26
C ILE A 11 58.31 8.05 -23.96
N ILE A 12 58.39 8.94 -22.98
CA ILE A 12 57.42 10.04 -22.77
C ILE A 12 57.85 11.17 -23.71
N VAL A 13 57.01 11.49 -24.70
CA VAL A 13 57.00 12.79 -25.36
C VAL A 13 55.58 13.30 -25.23
N GLY A 14 55.38 14.21 -24.28
CA GLY A 14 54.19 15.05 -24.28
C GLY A 14 54.33 16.14 -25.34
N VAL A 15 53.20 16.66 -25.80
CA VAL A 15 52.86 18.09 -25.96
C VAL A 15 51.87 18.31 -27.12
N VAL A 16 50.70 18.84 -26.73
CA VAL A 16 49.81 19.83 -27.40
C VAL A 16 48.69 19.35 -28.35
N LEU A 17 47.49 19.31 -27.74
CA LEU A 17 46.20 19.87 -28.19
C LEU A 17 46.18 20.67 -29.51
N THR A 18 45.42 20.17 -30.49
CA THR A 18 44.65 21.03 -31.40
C THR A 18 43.20 20.56 -31.45
N ILE A 19 42.33 21.46 -31.01
CA ILE A 19 40.88 21.34 -30.92
C ILE A 19 40.31 21.44 -32.33
N CYS A 20 39.64 20.40 -32.82
CA CYS A 20 38.74 20.50 -33.97
C CYS A 20 37.30 20.38 -33.47
N VAL A 21 36.70 21.54 -33.18
CA VAL A 21 35.26 21.72 -33.08
C VAL A 21 34.69 21.50 -34.48
N VAL A 22 33.89 20.46 -34.68
CA VAL A 22 32.92 20.39 -35.78
C VAL A 22 31.56 20.11 -35.14
N GLY A 23 30.72 21.14 -35.17
CA GLY A 23 29.38 21.11 -34.62
C GLY A 23 28.44 20.19 -35.40
N GLY A 24 27.67 19.41 -34.65
CA GLY A 24 26.43 18.78 -35.08
C GLY A 24 25.41 18.97 -33.97
N THR A 25 24.39 19.78 -34.24
CA THR A 25 23.36 20.23 -33.30
C THR A 25 22.38 19.12 -32.94
N MET A 26 22.20 18.83 -31.65
CA MET A 26 20.89 18.42 -31.12
C MET A 26 20.72 19.01 -29.72
N ALA A 27 19.70 19.85 -29.59
CA ALA A 27 19.29 20.47 -28.34
C ALA A 27 18.67 19.39 -27.43
N PHE A 28 19.20 19.25 -26.22
CA PHE A 28 18.46 18.72 -25.08
C PHE A 28 18.39 19.81 -24.03
N GLN A 29 17.26 20.49 -24.04
CA GLN A 29 16.77 21.27 -22.93
C GLN A 29 15.82 20.35 -22.17
N SER A 30 16.17 19.99 -20.94
CA SER A 30 15.18 19.54 -19.97
C SER A 30 15.52 20.19 -18.65
N ASP A 31 14.80 21.27 -18.40
CA ASP A 31 14.71 22.00 -17.15
C ASP A 31 14.71 21.08 -15.93
N ALA A 32 15.47 21.52 -14.92
CA ALA A 32 15.28 21.07 -13.57
C ALA A 32 13.89 21.51 -13.07
N LYS A 33 13.03 20.55 -12.70
CA LYS A 33 11.98 20.79 -11.72
C LYS A 33 11.54 19.51 -11.00
N SER A 34 11.47 19.65 -9.67
CA SER A 34 10.80 18.80 -8.68
C SER A 34 11.63 17.62 -8.16
N THR A 35 12.46 17.80 -7.13
CA THR A 35 12.10 18.00 -5.70
C THR A 35 11.39 16.78 -5.12
N ILE A 36 12.19 16.02 -4.34
CA ILE A 36 11.84 15.27 -3.12
C ILE A 36 10.63 14.35 -3.24
N ASN A 37 10.90 13.06 -3.51
CA ASN A 37 10.14 11.93 -2.96
C ASN A 37 11.06 10.71 -2.80
N GLN A 38 12.28 10.93 -2.30
CA GLN A 38 13.05 9.87 -1.64
C GLN A 38 12.66 9.86 -0.16
N SER A 39 11.45 9.38 0.15
CA SER A 39 11.03 9.00 1.50
C SER A 39 9.58 8.52 1.49
N LEU A 40 9.36 7.25 1.15
CA LEU A 40 8.49 6.36 1.94
C LEU A 40 8.71 4.89 1.50
N THR A 41 9.51 4.19 2.32
CA THR A 41 9.31 2.79 2.77
C THR A 41 9.26 1.63 1.76
N ASN A 42 10.25 0.73 1.86
CA ASN A 42 10.22 -0.68 1.40
C ASN A 42 9.54 -0.93 0.03
N SER A 43 10.25 -0.66 -1.05
CA SER A 43 9.83 -1.07 -2.39
C SER A 43 9.86 -2.62 -2.48
N LEU A 44 8.71 -3.26 -2.26
CA LEU A 44 8.46 -4.60 -2.77
C LEU A 44 8.61 -4.50 -4.30
N ASN A 45 9.74 -4.93 -4.81
CA ASN A 45 10.07 -4.82 -6.23
C ASN A 45 9.36 -5.94 -6.98
N TYR A 46 8.08 -5.71 -7.31
CA TYR A 46 7.29 -6.68 -8.07
C TYR A 46 7.79 -6.76 -9.51
N PRO A 47 7.85 -7.97 -10.10
CA PRO A 47 8.14 -8.10 -11.51
C PRO A 47 7.04 -7.42 -12.35
N GLU A 48 7.44 -6.86 -13.48
CA GLU A 48 6.55 -6.27 -14.47
C GLU A 48 6.36 -7.21 -15.66
N ASN A 49 5.16 -7.24 -16.22
CA ASN A 49 4.89 -7.93 -17.47
C ASN A 49 5.24 -7.03 -18.68
N GLU A 50 5.09 -7.55 -19.91
CA GLU A 50 5.38 -6.83 -21.17
C GLU A 50 4.53 -5.55 -21.36
N ARG A 51 3.51 -5.34 -20.52
CA ARG A 51 2.64 -4.17 -20.51
C ARG A 51 3.02 -3.16 -19.41
N GLY A 52 4.08 -3.42 -18.65
CA GLY A 52 4.52 -2.60 -17.53
C GLY A 52 3.63 -2.75 -16.28
N GLN A 53 2.80 -3.79 -16.19
CA GLN A 53 1.96 -4.04 -15.02
C GLN A 53 2.73 -4.87 -14.00
N THR A 54 2.70 -4.44 -12.75
CA THR A 54 3.31 -5.17 -11.64
C THR A 54 2.47 -6.41 -11.31
N PHE A 55 3.09 -7.56 -11.09
CA PHE A 55 2.37 -8.78 -10.72
C PHE A 55 3.03 -9.52 -9.55
N GLY A 56 2.23 -10.12 -8.67
CA GLY A 56 2.76 -10.87 -7.53
C GLY A 56 1.75 -11.18 -6.45
N SER A 57 2.27 -11.60 -5.29
CA SER A 57 1.47 -11.90 -4.10
C SER A 57 1.00 -10.63 -3.40
N ALA A 58 -0.16 -10.67 -2.72
CA ALA A 58 -0.67 -9.58 -1.88
C ALA A 58 0.07 -9.51 -0.53
N GLU A 59 1.39 -9.48 -0.56
CA GLU A 59 2.27 -9.43 0.62
C GLU A 59 2.56 -7.99 1.09
N ALA A 60 1.98 -7.00 0.39
CA ALA A 60 2.19 -5.60 0.70
C ALA A 60 1.47 -5.18 2.00
N THR A 61 2.13 -4.35 2.80
CA THR A 61 1.58 -3.83 4.07
C THR A 61 0.60 -2.67 3.85
N SER A 62 0.45 -2.18 2.62
CA SER A 62 -0.45 -1.09 2.24
C SER A 62 -1.07 -1.36 0.87
N VAL A 63 -2.33 -0.95 0.69
CA VAL A 63 -3.10 -1.10 -0.55
C VAL A 63 -2.40 -0.41 -1.73
N GLU A 64 -1.72 0.72 -1.48
CA GLU A 64 -0.96 1.45 -2.49
C GLU A 64 0.24 0.64 -2.99
N MET A 65 0.83 -0.20 -2.15
CA MET A 65 1.98 -1.05 -2.47
C MET A 65 1.59 -2.38 -3.11
N LEU A 66 0.29 -2.69 -3.31
CA LEU A 66 -0.15 -3.90 -3.99
C LEU A 66 0.14 -3.85 -5.50
N PRO A 67 0.50 -4.99 -6.11
CA PRO A 67 0.72 -5.08 -7.55
C PRO A 67 -0.59 -4.93 -8.32
N ASP A 68 -0.49 -4.55 -9.60
CA ASP A 68 -1.63 -4.43 -10.51
C ASP A 68 -2.33 -5.78 -10.76
N LEU A 69 -1.55 -6.87 -10.75
CA LEU A 69 -2.00 -8.25 -10.92
C LEU A 69 -1.65 -9.08 -9.67
N ILE A 70 -2.67 -9.45 -8.90
CA ILE A 70 -2.53 -10.15 -7.62
C ILE A 70 -2.73 -11.65 -7.83
N HIS A 71 -1.76 -12.46 -7.44
CA HIS A 71 -1.83 -13.90 -7.58
C HIS A 71 -3.01 -14.49 -6.79
N GLY A 72 -4.00 -15.03 -7.50
CA GLY A 72 -5.24 -15.57 -6.96
C GLY A 72 -5.30 -17.09 -6.92
N GLY A 73 -4.31 -17.80 -7.49
CA GLY A 73 -4.23 -19.26 -7.51
C GLY A 73 -3.69 -19.80 -8.81
N SER A 74 -4.04 -21.04 -9.15
CA SER A 74 -3.66 -21.64 -10.43
C SER A 74 -4.81 -22.45 -11.00
N VAL A 75 -5.04 -22.31 -12.31
CA VAL A 75 -6.06 -23.06 -13.06
C VAL A 75 -5.33 -23.91 -14.08
N ASN A 76 -5.51 -25.23 -14.05
CA ASN A 76 -4.85 -26.19 -14.94
C ASN A 76 -3.31 -26.05 -14.99
N GLY A 77 -2.69 -25.72 -13.85
CA GLY A 77 -1.24 -25.54 -13.75
C GLY A 77 -0.71 -24.18 -14.23
N ILE A 78 -1.59 -23.29 -14.71
CA ILE A 78 -1.26 -21.92 -15.09
C ILE A 78 -1.57 -21.00 -13.90
N LYS A 79 -0.60 -20.17 -13.50
CA LYS A 79 -0.80 -19.16 -12.46
C LYS A 79 -1.84 -18.13 -12.90
N GLY A 80 -2.85 -17.93 -12.05
CA GLY A 80 -3.94 -16.98 -12.26
C GLY A 80 -3.77 -15.74 -11.41
N TYR A 81 -4.04 -14.58 -12.00
CA TYR A 81 -3.92 -13.27 -11.38
C TYR A 81 -5.24 -12.52 -11.44
N LEU A 82 -5.53 -11.75 -10.40
CA LEU A 82 -6.68 -10.87 -10.28
C LEU A 82 -6.23 -9.46 -10.55
N LEU A 83 -7.05 -8.64 -11.23
CA LEU A 83 -6.75 -7.22 -11.29
C LEU A 83 -6.90 -6.60 -9.90
N LYS A 84 -6.00 -5.70 -9.53
CA LYS A 84 -6.03 -4.96 -8.25
C LYS A 84 -7.40 -4.37 -7.95
N LYS A 85 -8.06 -3.79 -8.95
CA LYS A 85 -9.43 -3.25 -8.83
C LYS A 85 -10.48 -4.29 -8.44
N ASP A 86 -10.34 -5.52 -8.93
CA ASP A 86 -11.30 -6.61 -8.69
C ASP A 86 -10.99 -7.33 -7.37
N TYR A 87 -9.72 -7.33 -6.97
CA TYR A 87 -9.29 -7.77 -5.64
C TYR A 87 -9.78 -6.84 -4.53
N LEU A 88 -9.83 -5.53 -4.80
CA LEU A 88 -10.35 -4.50 -3.88
C LEU A 88 -11.87 -4.25 -4.05
N GLY A 89 -12.52 -4.99 -4.94
CA GLY A 89 -13.93 -4.79 -5.29
C GLY A 89 -14.91 -5.60 -4.44
N GLU A 90 -16.18 -5.50 -4.80
CA GLU A 90 -17.28 -6.23 -4.15
C GLU A 90 -17.09 -7.76 -4.21
N PRO A 91 -17.50 -8.49 -3.16
CA PRO A 91 -17.44 -9.94 -3.14
C PRO A 91 -18.29 -10.53 -4.28
N GLY A 92 -17.70 -11.47 -5.02
CA GLY A 92 -18.36 -12.07 -6.17
C GLY A 92 -17.43 -12.93 -7.02
N GLY A 93 -17.97 -13.42 -8.13
CA GLY A 93 -17.18 -14.12 -9.14
C GLY A 93 -16.30 -13.14 -9.92
N VAL A 94 -15.00 -13.24 -9.74
CA VAL A 94 -14.01 -12.41 -10.45
C VAL A 94 -13.22 -13.25 -11.46
N PRO A 95 -12.85 -12.68 -12.61
CA PRO A 95 -12.02 -13.36 -13.59
C PRO A 95 -10.57 -13.52 -13.09
N LEU A 96 -10.00 -14.70 -13.31
CA LEU A 96 -8.56 -14.94 -13.20
C LEU A 96 -7.93 -14.77 -14.57
N TYR A 97 -6.95 -13.88 -14.65
CA TYR A 97 -6.15 -13.61 -15.83
C TYR A 97 -4.83 -14.39 -15.82
N ASP A 98 -4.22 -14.52 -16.99
CA ASP A 98 -2.80 -14.88 -17.10
C ASP A 98 -1.88 -13.76 -16.60
N VAL A 99 -0.55 -14.00 -16.64
CA VAL A 99 0.47 -13.03 -16.20
C VAL A 99 0.47 -11.74 -17.03
N ASP A 100 -0.05 -11.79 -18.25
CA ASP A 100 -0.19 -10.63 -19.13
C ASP A 100 -1.44 -9.79 -18.79
N GLY A 101 -2.34 -10.31 -17.94
CA GLY A 101 -3.55 -9.60 -17.52
C GLY A 101 -4.60 -9.48 -18.64
N VAL A 102 -4.50 -10.29 -19.70
CA VAL A 102 -5.36 -10.18 -20.89
C VAL A 102 -6.28 -11.39 -21.01
N ASN A 103 -5.74 -12.60 -20.90
CA ASN A 103 -6.53 -13.81 -21.13
C ASN A 103 -7.16 -14.29 -19.83
N ILE A 104 -8.48 -14.43 -19.83
CA ILE A 104 -9.20 -15.03 -18.70
C ILE A 104 -8.97 -16.54 -18.74
N ILE A 105 -8.27 -17.07 -17.75
CA ILE A 105 -7.96 -18.50 -17.60
C ILE A 105 -8.91 -19.23 -16.66
N GLY A 106 -9.75 -18.49 -15.93
CA GLY A 106 -10.78 -19.05 -15.05
C GLY A 106 -11.52 -17.97 -14.30
N SER A 107 -12.27 -18.37 -13.28
CA SER A 107 -12.90 -17.45 -12.34
C SER A 107 -12.65 -17.92 -10.93
N LEU A 108 -12.46 -16.96 -10.03
CA LEU A 108 -12.38 -17.19 -8.60
C LEU A 108 -13.61 -16.56 -7.97
N TYR A 109 -14.27 -17.28 -7.08
CA TYR A 109 -15.27 -16.65 -6.22
C TYR A 109 -14.55 -16.01 -5.04
N ILE A 110 -14.46 -14.68 -5.05
CA ILE A 110 -14.05 -13.92 -3.87
C ILE A 110 -15.27 -13.88 -2.96
N SER A 111 -15.29 -14.75 -1.95
CA SER A 111 -16.17 -14.56 -0.80
C SER A 111 -15.84 -13.23 -0.14
N PRO A 112 -16.73 -12.65 0.71
CA PRO A 112 -16.35 -11.59 1.65
C PRO A 112 -15.29 -12.18 2.60
N LYS A 113 -14.06 -12.22 2.12
CA LYS A 113 -12.91 -12.84 2.74
C LYS A 113 -11.95 -11.68 2.90
N ASN A 114 -12.04 -11.08 4.09
CA ASN A 114 -11.03 -10.25 4.71
C ASN A 114 -10.36 -9.29 3.71
N MET A 115 -10.89 -8.06 3.60
CA MET A 115 -10.01 -6.91 3.34
C MET A 115 -8.78 -7.16 4.22
N ASN A 116 -7.65 -7.49 3.61
CA ASN A 116 -6.55 -8.12 4.33
C ASN A 116 -5.77 -7.01 5.00
N TYR A 117 -6.42 -6.40 6.01
CA TYR A 117 -5.86 -5.29 6.76
C TYR A 117 -4.52 -5.74 7.31
N PRO A 118 -3.48 -4.91 7.15
CA PRO A 118 -2.20 -5.20 7.76
C PRO A 118 -2.37 -5.36 9.28
N LYS A 119 -1.54 -6.22 9.86
CA LYS A 119 -1.56 -6.51 11.29
C LYS A 119 -0.37 -5.87 11.98
N ASN A 120 -0.61 -5.25 13.13
CA ASN A 120 0.46 -4.70 13.95
C ASN A 120 1.20 -5.80 14.73
N LYS A 121 2.22 -5.40 15.51
CA LYS A 121 3.03 -6.30 16.35
C LYS A 121 2.21 -7.11 17.39
N ASN A 122 1.00 -6.66 17.72
CA ASN A 122 0.09 -7.35 18.63
C ASN A 122 -0.94 -8.22 17.90
N GLY A 123 -0.88 -8.32 16.56
CA GLY A 123 -1.81 -9.09 15.74
C GLY A 123 -3.13 -8.39 15.42
N GLN A 124 -3.29 -7.11 15.79
CA GLN A 124 -4.49 -6.32 15.53
C GLN A 124 -4.50 -5.82 14.09
N THR A 125 -5.66 -5.89 13.42
CA THR A 125 -5.84 -5.33 12.07
C THR A 125 -5.97 -3.81 12.12
N TYR A 126 -5.38 -3.10 11.16
CA TYR A 126 -5.50 -1.63 11.07
C TYR A 126 -5.81 -1.15 9.65
N GLY A 127 -6.63 -0.10 9.52
CA GLY A 127 -7.02 0.46 8.22
C GLY A 127 -8.24 1.38 8.29
N SER A 128 -8.76 1.79 7.13
CA SER A 128 -9.98 2.62 7.06
C SER A 128 -11.23 1.76 7.18
N ALA A 129 -12.21 2.18 7.97
CA ALA A 129 -13.52 1.51 8.00
C ALA A 129 -14.27 1.63 6.66
N ALA A 130 -13.94 2.63 5.82
CA ALA A 130 -14.54 2.79 4.49
C ALA A 130 -14.19 1.64 3.53
N ASP A 131 -13.10 0.91 3.83
CA ASP A 131 -12.67 -0.26 3.06
C ASP A 131 -13.38 -1.55 3.52
N ALA A 132 -14.18 -1.51 4.60
CA ALA A 132 -14.92 -2.65 5.11
C ALA A 132 -16.24 -2.84 4.36
N THR A 133 -16.60 -4.08 4.04
CA THR A 133 -17.87 -4.41 3.38
C THR A 133 -19.05 -4.50 4.35
N SER A 134 -18.76 -4.67 5.64
CA SER A 134 -19.74 -4.64 6.73
C SER A 134 -19.08 -4.24 8.05
N PRO A 135 -19.85 -3.77 9.06
CA PRO A 135 -19.32 -3.43 10.38
C PRO A 135 -18.55 -4.58 11.04
N GLU A 136 -18.91 -5.84 10.75
CA GLU A 136 -18.20 -7.01 11.28
C GLU A 136 -16.80 -7.20 10.68
N THR A 137 -16.58 -6.70 9.47
CA THR A 137 -15.31 -6.81 8.72
C THR A 137 -14.37 -5.63 8.91
N GLU A 138 -14.76 -4.62 9.69
CA GLU A 138 -13.91 -3.48 10.03
C GLU A 138 -12.64 -3.90 10.79
N PRO A 139 -11.54 -3.14 10.64
CA PRO A 139 -10.30 -3.43 11.35
C PRO A 139 -10.44 -3.17 12.86
N ASP A 140 -9.57 -3.81 13.66
CA ASP A 140 -9.50 -3.57 15.11
C ASP A 140 -9.10 -2.12 15.43
N LEU A 141 -8.27 -1.53 14.57
CA LEU A 141 -7.77 -0.16 14.59
C LEU A 141 -8.28 0.60 13.36
N ILE A 142 -9.27 1.45 13.57
CA ILE A 142 -9.94 2.23 12.51
C ILE A 142 -9.23 3.57 12.34
N GLN A 143 -8.79 3.88 11.13
CA GLN A 143 -8.13 5.15 10.81
C GLN A 143 -9.05 6.33 11.12
N ALA A 144 -8.51 7.33 11.79
CA ALA A 144 -9.21 8.57 12.12
C ALA A 144 -8.26 9.76 12.11
N GLU A 145 -8.82 10.96 11.93
CA GLU A 145 -8.10 12.23 12.03
C GLU A 145 -8.43 12.88 13.37
N GLY A 146 -7.40 13.15 14.18
CA GLY A 146 -7.55 13.81 15.47
C GLY A 146 -7.96 15.27 15.36
N VAL A 147 -8.32 15.86 16.50
CA VAL A 147 -8.74 17.27 16.60
C VAL A 147 -7.67 18.28 16.14
N ASP A 148 -6.42 17.86 16.09
CA ASP A 148 -5.25 18.63 15.67
C ASP A 148 -4.81 18.34 14.22
N GLY A 149 -5.57 17.52 13.49
CA GLY A 149 -5.24 17.06 12.14
C GLY A 149 -4.25 15.88 12.10
N THR A 150 -3.83 15.36 13.26
CA THR A 150 -2.96 14.17 13.32
C THR A 150 -3.74 12.94 12.87
N VAL A 151 -3.23 12.23 11.86
CA VAL A 151 -3.83 10.96 11.43
C VAL A 151 -3.32 9.82 12.32
N GLY A 152 -4.24 9.03 12.85
CA GLY A 152 -3.95 7.87 13.68
C GLY A 152 -5.06 6.83 13.60
N TYR A 153 -5.23 6.06 14.66
CA TYR A 153 -6.20 4.96 14.73
C TYR A 153 -6.99 4.97 16.03
N VAL A 154 -8.28 4.68 15.94
CA VAL A 154 -9.16 4.49 17.10
C VAL A 154 -9.50 3.00 17.21
N LEU A 155 -9.61 2.50 18.43
CA LEU A 155 -10.00 1.11 18.65
C LEU A 155 -11.49 0.92 18.34
N LYS A 156 -11.80 -0.04 17.47
CA LYS A 156 -13.18 -0.37 17.11
C LYS A 156 -14.06 -0.66 18.33
N LYS A 157 -13.55 -1.42 19.30
CA LYS A 157 -14.25 -1.73 20.55
C LYS A 157 -14.63 -0.49 21.37
N ASP A 158 -13.88 0.62 21.24
CA ASP A 158 -14.16 1.85 21.95
C ASP A 158 -15.31 2.59 21.24
N LEU A 159 -15.35 2.52 19.90
CA LEU A 159 -16.41 3.09 19.07
C LEU A 159 -17.74 2.33 19.17
N ASP A 160 -17.70 1.00 19.13
CA ASP A 160 -18.90 0.15 19.20
C ASP A 160 -19.64 0.30 20.54
N GLY A 161 -18.90 0.63 21.61
CA GLY A 161 -19.45 0.84 22.94
C GLY A 161 -20.21 -0.37 23.51
N GLU A 162 -21.04 -0.13 24.53
CA GLU A 162 -21.93 -1.16 25.06
C GLU A 162 -23.18 -1.26 24.20
N GLN A 163 -23.43 -2.45 23.64
CA GLN A 163 -24.66 -2.72 22.90
C GLN A 163 -25.83 -2.94 23.88
N PRO A 164 -26.95 -2.20 23.74
CA PRO A 164 -28.11 -2.39 24.61
C PRO A 164 -28.74 -3.76 24.37
N LYS A 165 -29.11 -4.45 25.45
CA LYS A 165 -29.78 -5.75 25.42
C LYS A 165 -31.30 -5.61 25.46
N THR A 166 -31.81 -4.45 25.87
CA THR A 166 -33.25 -4.14 25.90
C THR A 166 -33.56 -2.77 25.32
N PRO A 167 -34.80 -2.53 24.87
CA PRO A 167 -35.24 -1.21 24.42
C PRO A 167 -35.09 -0.11 25.49
N GLU A 168 -35.34 -0.44 26.76
CA GLU A 168 -35.20 0.50 27.87
C GLU A 168 -33.75 0.92 28.08
N GLU A 169 -32.81 -0.01 27.94
CA GLU A 169 -31.37 0.26 28.01
C GLU A 169 -30.92 1.12 26.83
N ALA A 170 -31.44 0.88 25.62
CA ALA A 170 -31.16 1.71 24.45
C ALA A 170 -31.60 3.17 24.66
N ILE A 171 -32.77 3.40 25.29
CA ILE A 171 -33.25 4.75 25.62
C ILE A 171 -32.35 5.39 26.69
N ALA A 172 -31.92 4.62 27.69
CA ALA A 172 -31.01 5.13 28.73
C ALA A 172 -29.64 5.54 28.16
N ILE A 173 -29.08 4.73 27.25
CA ILE A 173 -27.83 5.05 26.53
C ILE A 173 -28.03 6.32 25.68
N GLN A 174 -29.13 6.42 24.94
CA GLN A 174 -29.43 7.60 24.12
C GLN A 174 -29.55 8.89 24.96
N ASN A 175 -30.23 8.82 26.11
CA ASN A 175 -30.46 9.98 26.98
C ASN A 175 -29.21 10.38 27.78
N SER A 176 -28.28 9.46 27.99
CA SER A 176 -27.00 9.71 28.69
C SER A 176 -25.89 10.19 27.76
N ARG A 177 -26.15 10.30 26.44
CA ARG A 177 -25.17 10.83 25.49
C ARG A 177 -24.80 12.27 25.86
N PRO A 178 -23.51 12.58 26.03
CA PRO A 178 -23.08 13.94 26.27
C PRO A 178 -23.43 14.84 25.08
N PRO A 179 -23.93 16.07 25.32
CA PRO A 179 -24.31 16.98 24.24
C PRO A 179 -23.12 17.41 23.37
N GLY A 180 -21.92 17.37 23.93
CA GLY A 180 -20.67 17.71 23.25
C GLY A 180 -20.03 16.54 22.50
N GLY A 181 -20.66 15.37 22.39
CA GLY A 181 -20.04 14.21 21.73
C GLY A 181 -19.03 13.46 22.61
N TYR A 182 -18.27 12.57 21.99
CA TYR A 182 -17.33 11.65 22.64
C TYR A 182 -15.90 11.91 22.17
N ASP A 183 -14.98 11.90 23.14
CA ASP A 183 -13.55 11.91 22.89
C ASP A 183 -13.01 10.48 22.99
N TYR A 184 -12.32 10.06 21.94
CA TYR A 184 -11.66 8.77 21.85
C TYR A 184 -10.14 8.98 21.77
N PRO A 185 -9.34 8.18 22.49
CA PRO A 185 -7.89 8.21 22.32
C PRO A 185 -7.52 7.84 20.89
N LEU A 186 -6.68 8.66 20.26
CA LEU A 186 -6.08 8.38 18.95
C LEU A 186 -4.75 7.68 19.19
N TYR A 187 -4.60 6.48 18.66
CA TYR A 187 -3.42 5.63 18.79
C TYR A 187 -2.56 5.65 17.53
N ASP A 188 -1.28 5.35 17.70
CA ASP A 188 -0.38 4.94 16.62
C ASP A 188 -0.74 3.52 16.11
N VAL A 189 -0.14 3.10 15.00
CA VAL A 189 -0.34 1.78 14.37
C VAL A 189 -0.11 0.60 15.33
N ASP A 190 0.66 0.82 16.39
CA ASP A 190 0.93 -0.18 17.40
C ASP A 190 -0.24 -0.45 18.37
N GLY A 191 -1.32 0.33 18.28
CA GLY A 191 -2.56 0.17 19.04
C GLY A 191 -2.42 0.40 20.55
N LYS A 192 -1.31 1.00 20.99
CA LYS A 192 -0.99 1.23 22.41
C LYS A 192 -0.52 2.64 22.69
N THR A 193 0.27 3.21 21.78
CA THR A 193 0.83 4.55 21.92
C THR A 193 -0.24 5.56 21.58
N VAL A 194 -0.66 6.36 22.56
CA VAL A 194 -1.62 7.45 22.33
C VAL A 194 -0.87 8.64 21.73
N ILE A 195 -1.33 9.10 20.56
CA ILE A 195 -0.74 10.20 19.79
C ILE A 195 -1.67 11.41 19.67
N GLY A 196 -2.93 11.29 20.10
CA GLY A 196 -3.88 12.40 20.07
C GLY A 196 -5.27 12.02 20.59
N VAL A 197 -6.26 12.81 20.19
CA VAL A 197 -7.67 12.60 20.53
C VAL A 197 -8.51 12.75 19.26
N PHE A 198 -9.39 11.79 19.02
CA PHE A 198 -10.44 11.82 18.01
C PHE A 198 -11.75 12.23 18.66
N HIS A 199 -12.44 13.21 18.08
CA HIS A 199 -13.71 13.72 18.60
C HIS A 199 -14.85 13.39 17.64
N ILE A 200 -15.97 12.88 18.16
CA ILE A 200 -17.17 12.60 17.36
C ILE A 200 -18.44 13.09 18.07
N GLY A 201 -19.31 13.76 17.31
CA GLY A 201 -20.48 14.44 17.84
C GLY A 201 -20.14 15.86 18.30
N GLY A 202 -21.13 16.57 18.85
CA GLY A 202 -21.02 18.01 19.14
C GLY A 202 -21.06 18.85 17.87
N ASN A 203 -21.93 19.86 17.82
CA ASN A 203 -22.10 20.76 16.68
C ASN A 203 -21.99 22.21 17.13
#